data_AF-A0A293N1Y2-F1
#
_entry.id   AF-A0A293N1Y2-F1
#
_cell.length_a   1.000
_cell.length_b   1.000
_cell.length_c   1.000
_cell.angle_alpha   90.00
_cell.angle_beta   90.00
_cell.angle_gamma   90.00
#
_symmetry.space_group_name_H-M   'P 1'
#
loop_
_entity.id
_entity.type
_entity.pdbx_description
1 polymer ?
#
loop_
_entity_poly.entity_id
_entity_poly.type
_entity_poly.pdbx_seq_one_letter_code
_entity_poly.pdbx_strand_id
1 'polypeptide(L)'
;MAVTMAVGFCRTKRGQSELEELLGPLVLSVMNDPELNIDLRPDDIYKVWVNHLETSMGRPCGMSYDVTPDEALQHLEVCRRLDLSVRQLGKKARQFVVAITKGKDKILYGIRYITKVLKQALEKRFPETHPSEILKVVGNMLYYRYINPGIIAPDSFGVVEFDPRVPVSVTLWRNLGTIANLLQFAATPFGKKFPYLARLTALAKSFSRAISKVLGSVHGTQAGRCIRTRHLFRSHAADPADGNFDRSGTARHSSAHDGV
;
A
#
# COMPACT_ATOMS: atom_id res chain seq x y z
N MET A 1 -10.90 -7.53 10.52
CA MET A 1 -10.12 -8.75 10.83
C MET A 1 -9.87 -9.61 9.60
N ALA A 2 -10.88 -10.14 8.90
CA ALA A 2 -10.69 -11.04 7.75
C ALA A 2 -9.82 -10.47 6.60
N VAL A 3 -10.02 -9.21 6.19
CA VAL A 3 -9.22 -8.57 5.14
C VAL A 3 -7.76 -8.41 5.55
N THR A 4 -7.50 -8.03 6.81
CA THR A 4 -6.14 -7.90 7.35
C THR A 4 -5.43 -9.25 7.39
N MET A 5 -6.13 -10.31 7.80
CA MET A 5 -5.58 -11.67 7.81
C MET A 5 -5.28 -12.18 6.40
N ALA A 6 -6.16 -11.91 5.43
CA ALA A 6 -5.97 -12.36 4.05
C ALA A 6 -4.81 -11.62 3.36
N VAL A 7 -4.68 -10.31 3.60
CA VAL A 7 -3.49 -9.54 3.16
C VAL A 7 -2.24 -10.06 3.85
N GLY A 8 -2.30 -10.35 5.16
CA GLY A 8 -1.22 -10.95 5.93
C GLY A 8 -0.73 -12.28 5.35
N PHE A 9 -1.68 -13.18 5.02
CA PHE A 9 -1.39 -14.49 4.45
C PHE A 9 -0.68 -14.40 3.10
N CYS A 10 -1.12 -13.49 2.21
CA CYS A 10 -0.49 -13.26 0.91
C CYS A 10 0.94 -12.70 0.99
N ARG A 11 1.46 -12.32 2.18
CA ARG A 11 2.83 -11.85 2.38
C ARG A 11 3.85 -12.97 2.62
N THR A 12 3.40 -14.17 2.97
CA THR A 12 4.26 -15.21 3.60
C THR A 12 5.17 -15.99 2.64
N LYS A 13 5.45 -15.50 1.43
CA LYS A 13 6.39 -16.17 0.52
C LYS A 13 7.75 -15.47 0.55
N ARG A 14 8.77 -16.18 1.06
CA ARG A 14 10.20 -15.86 0.90
C ARG A 14 10.54 -15.88 -0.59
N GLY A 15 10.97 -14.74 -1.11
CA GLY A 15 11.32 -14.53 -2.53
C GLY A 15 10.75 -13.20 -3.00
N GLN A 16 11.56 -12.40 -3.72
CA GLN A 16 11.29 -11.04 -4.19
C GLN A 16 9.79 -10.76 -4.37
N SER A 17 9.25 -9.83 -3.58
CA SER A 17 7.81 -9.60 -3.58
C SER A 17 7.42 -8.91 -4.89
N GLU A 18 6.31 -9.30 -5.52
CA GLU A 18 5.85 -8.57 -6.72
C GLU A 18 5.51 -7.10 -6.40
N LEU A 19 5.35 -6.79 -5.11
CA LEU A 19 5.25 -5.44 -4.57
C LEU A 19 6.60 -4.69 -4.57
N GLU A 20 7.71 -5.38 -4.31
CA GLU A 20 9.08 -4.87 -4.46
C GLU A 20 9.34 -4.44 -5.90
N GLU A 21 9.02 -5.29 -6.88
CA GLU A 21 9.18 -4.92 -8.28
C GLU A 21 8.27 -3.75 -8.72
N LEU A 22 7.16 -3.54 -8.01
CA LEU A 22 6.20 -2.47 -8.29
C LEU A 22 6.60 -1.14 -7.65
N LEU A 23 7.02 -1.18 -6.38
CA LEU A 23 7.21 0.00 -5.54
C LEU A 23 8.68 0.29 -5.23
N GLY A 24 9.55 -0.71 -5.24
CA GLY A 24 10.97 -0.61 -4.91
C GLY A 24 11.68 0.49 -5.70
N PRO A 25 11.63 0.50 -7.04
CA PRO A 25 12.25 1.56 -7.85
C PRO A 25 11.74 2.96 -7.51
N LEU A 26 10.48 3.09 -7.10
CA LEU A 26 9.87 4.38 -6.76
C LEU A 26 10.33 4.87 -5.39
N VAL A 27 10.36 3.98 -4.39
CA VAL A 27 10.85 4.29 -3.05
C VAL A 27 12.32 4.69 -3.11
N LEU A 28 13.13 3.94 -3.86
CA LEU A 28 14.54 4.29 -4.11
C LEU A 28 14.68 5.65 -4.82
N SER A 29 13.79 5.98 -5.76
CA SER A 29 13.79 7.30 -6.41
C SER A 29 13.43 8.46 -5.50
N VAL A 30 12.76 8.20 -4.37
CA VAL A 30 12.47 9.22 -3.33
C VAL A 30 13.66 9.31 -2.37
N MET A 31 14.29 8.18 -2.05
CA MET A 31 15.45 8.11 -1.17
C MET A 31 16.70 8.76 -1.78
N ASN A 32 16.93 8.56 -3.08
CA ASN A 32 18.12 9.04 -3.77
C ASN A 32 17.98 10.46 -4.34
N ASP A 33 16.90 11.18 -3.99
CA ASP A 33 16.64 12.54 -4.47
C ASP A 33 16.92 13.56 -3.36
N PRO A 34 18.14 14.13 -3.29
CA PRO A 34 18.52 15.04 -2.21
C PRO A 34 17.85 16.41 -2.28
N GLU A 35 17.33 16.80 -3.46
CA GLU A 35 16.64 18.08 -3.66
C GLU A 35 15.13 18.00 -3.40
N LEU A 36 14.64 16.82 -3.00
CA LEU A 36 13.22 16.56 -2.81
C LEU A 36 12.72 17.18 -1.50
N ASN A 37 12.00 18.29 -1.61
CA ASN A 37 11.33 18.94 -0.49
C ASN A 37 9.81 18.95 -0.70
N ILE A 38 9.10 18.12 0.07
CA ILE A 38 7.65 17.92 -0.05
C ILE A 38 6.93 18.41 1.21
N ASP A 39 7.38 19.52 1.77
CA ASP A 39 6.81 20.09 2.96
C ASP A 39 5.50 20.83 2.62
N LEU A 40 4.40 20.36 3.22
CA LEU A 40 3.06 20.93 3.03
C LEU A 40 2.59 21.77 4.22
N ARG A 41 3.40 21.89 5.26
CA ARG A 41 3.11 22.63 6.49
C ARG A 41 3.67 24.05 6.36
N PRO A 42 2.82 25.09 6.23
CA PRO A 42 3.29 26.47 6.06
C PRO A 42 4.15 26.96 7.22
N ASP A 43 3.81 26.54 8.45
CA ASP A 43 4.52 26.83 9.69
C ASP A 43 5.96 26.28 9.69
N ASP A 44 6.16 25.04 9.24
CA ASP A 44 7.50 24.47 9.08
C ASP A 44 8.30 25.23 8.02
N ILE A 45 7.68 25.50 6.87
CA ILE A 45 8.33 26.17 5.74
C ILE A 45 8.80 27.56 6.17
N TYR A 46 7.96 28.26 6.95
CA TYR A 46 8.29 29.54 7.55
C TYR A 46 9.48 29.42 8.50
N LYS A 47 9.47 28.47 9.44
CA LYS A 47 10.58 28.24 10.37
C LYS A 47 11.90 27.96 9.65
N VAL A 48 11.88 27.10 8.63
CA VAL A 48 13.06 26.79 7.81
C VAL A 48 13.55 28.03 7.04
N TRP A 49 12.63 28.85 6.53
CA TRP A 49 12.97 30.10 5.85
C TRP A 49 13.62 31.12 6.79
N VAL A 50 13.05 31.32 7.97
CA VAL A 50 13.59 32.19 9.03
C VAL A 50 15.00 31.73 9.42
N ASN A 51 15.18 30.45 9.73
CA ASN A 51 16.49 29.90 10.09
C ASN A 51 17.54 30.13 8.99
N HIS A 52 17.15 30.00 7.72
CA HIS A 52 18.04 30.26 6.58
C HIS A 52 18.43 31.75 6.47
N LEU A 53 17.48 32.66 6.72
CA LEU A 53 17.75 34.10 6.74
C LEU A 53 18.72 34.47 7.87
N GLU A 54 18.54 33.91 9.06
CA GLU A 54 19.39 34.18 10.21
C GLU A 54 20.81 33.64 10.04
N THR A 55 20.93 32.44 9.48
CA THR A 55 22.23 31.85 9.13
C THR A 55 22.95 32.71 8.09
N SER A 56 22.24 33.21 7.08
CA SER A 56 22.82 34.06 6.04
C SER A 56 23.20 35.46 6.55
N MET A 57 22.43 36.02 7.49
CA MET A 57 22.69 37.35 8.06
C MET A 57 23.66 37.33 9.25
N GLY A 58 23.92 36.15 9.84
CA GLY A 58 24.73 36.01 11.05
C GLY A 58 24.11 36.63 12.31
N ARG A 59 22.84 37.06 12.24
CA ARG A 59 22.10 37.69 13.35
C ARG A 59 20.62 37.29 13.30
N PRO A 60 19.93 37.24 14.46
CA PRO A 60 18.50 36.97 14.50
C PRO A 60 17.74 38.04 13.72
N CYS A 61 16.76 37.60 12.93
CA CYS A 61 16.03 38.46 12.00
C CYS A 61 14.90 39.27 12.68
N GLY A 62 14.63 39.00 13.95
CA GLY A 62 13.58 39.66 14.75
C GLY A 62 12.16 39.16 14.46
N MET A 63 12.02 38.09 13.66
CA MET A 63 10.73 37.45 13.39
C MET A 63 10.39 36.42 14.47
N SER A 64 9.09 36.30 14.82
CA SER A 64 8.62 35.30 15.77
C SER A 64 8.77 33.90 15.18
N TYR A 65 9.20 32.90 15.97
CA TYR A 65 9.23 31.50 15.53
C TYR A 65 7.86 30.82 15.64
N ASP A 66 7.01 31.29 16.54
CA ASP A 66 5.66 30.76 16.73
C ASP A 66 4.69 31.61 15.92
N VAL A 67 4.30 31.06 14.78
CA VAL A 67 3.44 31.69 13.78
C VAL A 67 2.36 30.70 13.40
N THR A 68 1.13 31.18 13.28
CA THR A 68 0.01 30.35 12.82
C THR A 68 0.14 30.05 11.32
N PRO A 69 -0.44 28.95 10.81
CA PRO A 69 -0.38 28.64 9.38
C PRO A 69 -0.92 29.78 8.49
N ASP A 70 -1.93 30.51 8.96
CA ASP A 70 -2.54 31.62 8.21
C ASP A 70 -1.62 32.84 8.13
N GLU A 71 -0.91 33.16 9.21
CA GLU A 71 0.13 34.21 9.23
C GLU A 71 1.33 33.82 8.36
N ALA A 72 1.77 32.55 8.42
CA ALA A 72 2.86 32.04 7.58
C ALA A 72 2.55 32.20 6.08
N LEU A 73 1.28 32.01 5.68
CA LEU A 73 0.83 32.17 4.30
C LEU A 73 0.76 33.63 3.81
N GLN A 74 0.85 34.61 4.71
CA GLN A 74 0.95 36.03 4.29
C GLN A 74 2.29 36.34 3.63
N HIS A 75 3.32 35.52 3.89
CA HIS A 75 4.64 35.69 3.30
C HIS A 75 4.72 35.06 1.91
N LEU A 76 5.04 35.89 0.90
CA LEU A 76 5.17 35.45 -0.49
C LEU A 76 6.19 34.33 -0.69
N GLU A 77 7.30 34.36 0.06
CA GLU A 77 8.33 33.32 -0.04
C GLU A 77 7.85 31.96 0.48
N VAL A 78 7.04 31.94 1.54
CA VAL A 78 6.42 30.70 2.06
C VAL A 78 5.46 30.13 1.03
N CYS A 79 4.59 30.97 0.45
CA CYS A 79 3.69 30.58 -0.64
C CYS A 79 4.44 30.03 -1.85
N ARG A 80 5.54 30.68 -2.26
CA ARG A 80 6.37 30.23 -3.39
C ARG A 80 7.00 28.87 -3.14
N ARG A 81 7.56 28.65 -1.93
CA ARG A 81 8.15 27.37 -1.51
C ARG A 81 7.09 26.28 -1.45
N LEU A 82 5.93 26.55 -0.85
CA LEU A 82 4.81 25.62 -0.80
C LEU A 82 4.35 25.19 -2.20
N ASP A 83 4.26 26.14 -3.13
CA ASP A 83 3.89 25.85 -4.52
C ASP A 83 4.92 24.99 -5.26
N LEU A 84 6.21 25.14 -4.93
CA LEU A 84 7.26 24.26 -5.42
C LEU A 84 7.10 22.84 -4.83
N SER A 85 6.90 22.73 -3.52
CA SER A 85 6.66 21.46 -2.82
C SER A 85 5.47 20.71 -3.41
N VAL A 86 4.35 21.39 -3.67
CA VAL A 86 3.15 20.81 -4.29
C VAL A 86 3.42 20.29 -5.70
N ARG A 87 4.25 20.99 -6.50
CA ARG A 87 4.65 20.55 -7.84
C ARG A 87 5.55 19.32 -7.79
N GLN A 88 6.54 19.31 -6.89
CA GLN A 88 7.43 18.16 -6.68
C GLN A 88 6.64 16.93 -6.19
N LEU A 89 5.74 17.11 -5.22
CA LEU A 89 4.81 16.09 -4.75
C LEU A 89 3.99 15.51 -5.92
N GLY A 90 3.41 16.39 -6.73
CA GLY A 90 2.62 15.99 -7.89
C GLY A 90 3.41 15.18 -8.91
N LYS A 91 4.69 15.50 -9.13
CA LYS A 91 5.60 14.76 -10.01
C LYS A 91 5.87 13.35 -9.48
N LYS A 92 6.28 13.23 -8.20
CA LYS A 92 6.55 11.92 -7.57
C LYS A 92 5.28 11.07 -7.50
N ALA A 93 4.18 11.62 -6.98
CA ALA A 93 2.90 10.89 -6.90
C ALA A 93 2.41 10.39 -8.27
N ARG A 94 2.62 11.17 -9.35
CA ARG A 94 2.29 10.72 -10.71
C ARG A 94 3.12 9.50 -11.13
N GLN A 95 4.40 9.43 -10.77
CA GLN A 95 5.23 8.26 -11.05
C GLN A 95 4.67 7.01 -10.35
N PHE A 96 4.25 7.14 -9.09
CA PHE A 96 3.57 6.06 -8.36
C PHE A 96 2.29 5.60 -9.05
N VAL A 97 1.41 6.54 -9.43
CA VAL A 97 0.16 6.18 -10.12
C VAL A 97 0.43 5.48 -11.44
N VAL A 98 1.40 5.95 -12.23
CA VAL A 98 1.77 5.33 -13.51
C VAL A 98 2.31 3.93 -13.30
N ALA A 99 3.19 3.73 -12.31
CA ALA A 99 3.75 2.43 -11.99
C ALA A 99 2.68 1.44 -11.51
N ILE A 100 1.80 1.85 -10.58
CA ILE A 100 0.66 1.04 -10.12
C ILE A 100 -0.27 0.69 -11.29
N THR A 101 -0.50 1.64 -12.20
CA THR A 101 -1.39 1.44 -13.36
C THR A 101 -0.81 0.45 -14.37
N LYS A 102 0.49 0.56 -14.67
CA LYS A 102 1.19 -0.34 -15.58
C LYS A 102 1.45 -1.71 -14.95
N GLY A 103 1.75 -1.74 -13.65
CA GLY A 103 2.05 -2.93 -12.88
C GLY A 103 0.83 -3.62 -12.27
N LYS A 104 -0.37 -3.40 -12.82
CA LYS A 104 -1.59 -4.13 -12.39
C LYS A 104 -1.40 -5.65 -12.41
N ASP A 105 -0.55 -6.13 -13.33
CA ASP A 105 -0.24 -7.54 -13.52
C ASP A 105 0.79 -8.10 -12.55
N LYS A 106 1.37 -7.24 -11.70
CA LYS A 106 2.23 -7.61 -10.56
C LYS A 106 1.47 -7.72 -9.23
N ILE A 107 0.18 -7.39 -9.19
CA ILE A 107 -0.61 -7.57 -7.97
C ILE A 107 -0.81 -9.07 -7.73
N LEU A 108 -0.45 -9.58 -6.55
CA LEU A 108 -0.58 -11.00 -6.23
C LEU A 108 -1.97 -11.56 -6.54
N TYR A 109 -2.01 -12.76 -7.11
CA TYR A 109 -3.25 -13.43 -7.50
C TYR A 109 -4.27 -13.51 -6.35
N GLY A 110 -3.80 -13.87 -5.15
CA GLY A 110 -4.66 -13.96 -3.95
C GLY A 110 -5.39 -12.66 -3.67
N ILE A 111 -4.69 -11.52 -3.77
CA ILE A 111 -5.28 -10.20 -3.58
C ILE A 111 -6.33 -9.89 -4.66
N ARG A 112 -6.03 -10.19 -5.94
CA ARG A 112 -7.02 -10.01 -7.03
C ARG A 112 -8.26 -10.88 -6.87
N TYR A 113 -8.08 -12.09 -6.36
CA TYR A 113 -9.19 -12.99 -6.09
C TYR A 113 -10.07 -12.44 -4.95
N ILE A 114 -9.46 -12.00 -3.85
CA ILE A 114 -10.19 -11.43 -2.71
C ILE A 114 -10.95 -10.17 -3.14
N THR A 115 -10.33 -9.26 -3.92
CA THR A 115 -11.01 -8.06 -4.41
C THR A 115 -12.17 -8.42 -5.35
N LYS A 116 -12.02 -9.43 -6.19
CA LYS A 116 -13.11 -9.96 -7.04
C LYS A 116 -14.26 -10.53 -6.23
N VAL A 117 -13.99 -11.37 -5.24
CA VAL A 117 -15.03 -11.96 -4.38
C VAL A 117 -15.73 -10.85 -3.58
N LEU A 118 -14.98 -9.89 -3.05
CA LEU A 118 -15.53 -8.73 -2.36
C LEU A 118 -16.47 -7.92 -3.27
N LYS A 119 -16.04 -7.63 -4.49
CA LYS A 119 -16.87 -6.92 -5.48
C LYS A 119 -18.18 -7.65 -5.74
N GLN A 120 -18.12 -8.95 -6.04
CA GLN A 120 -19.30 -9.77 -6.33
C GLN A 120 -20.24 -9.87 -5.12
N ALA A 121 -19.71 -9.98 -3.92
CA ALA A 121 -20.50 -9.99 -2.69
C ALA A 121 -21.22 -8.66 -2.45
N LEU A 122 -20.56 -7.52 -2.73
CA LEU A 122 -21.16 -6.20 -2.61
C LEU A 122 -22.23 -5.96 -3.67
N GLU A 123 -21.99 -6.34 -4.92
CA GLU A 123 -22.97 -6.24 -6.01
C GLU A 123 -24.22 -7.08 -5.71
N LYS A 124 -24.05 -8.29 -5.15
CA LYS A 124 -25.18 -9.14 -4.76
C LYS A 124 -25.95 -8.60 -3.55
N ARG A 125 -25.25 -8.02 -2.59
CA ARG A 125 -25.86 -7.52 -1.34
C ARG A 125 -26.53 -6.15 -1.51
N PHE A 126 -26.01 -5.32 -2.41
CA PHE A 126 -26.47 -3.95 -2.66
C PHE A 126 -26.73 -3.71 -4.15
N PRO A 127 -27.76 -4.36 -4.73
CA PRO A 127 -28.04 -4.27 -6.17
C PRO A 127 -28.40 -2.85 -6.64
N GLU A 128 -29.03 -2.04 -5.77
CA GLU A 128 -29.41 -0.65 -6.05
C GLU A 128 -28.24 0.34 -6.01
N THR A 129 -27.05 -0.11 -5.59
CA THR A 129 -25.89 0.77 -5.46
C THR A 129 -25.17 0.94 -6.79
N HIS A 130 -24.89 2.19 -7.16
CA HIS A 130 -24.16 2.49 -8.38
C HIS A 130 -22.78 1.80 -8.39
N PRO A 131 -22.35 1.15 -9.50
CA PRO A 131 -21.10 0.38 -9.55
C PRO A 131 -19.85 1.16 -9.15
N SER A 132 -19.85 2.49 -9.34
CA SER A 132 -18.74 3.35 -8.90
C SER A 132 -18.53 3.32 -7.38
N GLU A 133 -19.60 3.25 -6.59
CA GLU A 133 -19.50 3.25 -5.13
C GLU A 133 -18.93 1.93 -4.63
N ILE A 134 -19.31 0.82 -5.26
CA ILE A 134 -18.73 -0.51 -4.98
C ILE A 134 -17.23 -0.50 -5.32
N LEU A 135 -16.85 0.08 -6.47
CA LEU A 135 -15.45 0.20 -6.87
C LEU A 135 -14.62 1.06 -5.92
N LYS A 136 -15.20 2.09 -5.27
CA LYS A 136 -14.50 2.86 -4.22
C LYS A 136 -14.17 1.99 -3.00
N VAL A 137 -15.09 1.13 -2.57
CA VAL A 137 -14.87 0.22 -1.42
C VAL A 137 -13.78 -0.81 -1.74
N VAL A 138 -13.87 -1.43 -2.92
CA VAL A 138 -12.87 -2.41 -3.37
C VAL A 138 -11.52 -1.72 -3.62
N GLY A 139 -11.54 -0.51 -4.16
CA GLY A 139 -10.37 0.33 -4.37
C GLY A 139 -9.68 0.72 -3.07
N ASN A 140 -10.45 1.07 -2.05
CA ASN A 140 -9.93 1.32 -0.71
C ASN A 140 -9.26 0.06 -0.15
N MET A 141 -9.87 -1.12 -0.29
CA MET A 141 -9.26 -2.36 0.17
C MET A 141 -7.93 -2.64 -0.54
N LEU A 142 -7.88 -2.54 -1.87
CA LEU A 142 -6.64 -2.78 -2.62
C LEU A 142 -5.57 -1.72 -2.32
N TYR A 143 -5.92 -0.44 -2.38
CA TYR A 143 -4.94 0.63 -2.20
C TYR A 143 -4.56 0.76 -0.72
N TYR A 144 -5.50 1.04 0.18
CA TYR A 144 -5.19 1.36 1.58
C TYR A 144 -4.66 0.16 2.38
N ARG A 145 -5.12 -1.07 2.09
CA ARG A 145 -4.70 -2.25 2.86
C ARG A 145 -3.52 -3.00 2.28
N TYR A 146 -3.29 -2.91 0.96
CA TYR A 146 -2.22 -3.67 0.31
C TYR A 146 -1.10 -2.77 -0.23
N ILE A 147 -1.41 -1.72 -1.00
CA ILE A 147 -0.38 -0.87 -1.63
C ILE A 147 0.18 0.17 -0.65
N ASN A 148 -0.68 0.92 0.03
CA ASN A 148 -0.32 2.06 0.89
C ASN A 148 0.67 1.69 2.02
N PRO A 149 0.51 0.53 2.72
CA PRO A 149 1.48 0.12 3.73
C PRO A 149 2.87 -0.19 3.14
N GLY A 150 2.94 -0.70 1.90
CA GLY A 150 4.22 -0.91 1.20
C GLY A 150 4.93 0.39 0.82
N ILE A 151 4.20 1.52 0.73
CA ILE A 151 4.78 2.85 0.52
C ILE A 151 5.26 3.45 1.84
N ILE A 152 4.47 3.33 2.91
CA ILE A 152 4.76 3.95 4.22
C ILE A 152 5.83 3.18 4.99
N ALA A 153 5.89 1.86 4.84
CA ALA A 153 6.81 0.96 5.55
C ALA A 153 7.48 -0.03 4.59
N PRO A 154 8.25 0.44 3.59
CA PRO A 154 8.86 -0.42 2.57
C PRO A 154 9.72 -1.56 3.12
N ASP A 155 10.38 -1.39 4.26
CA ASP A 155 11.16 -2.44 4.93
C ASP A 155 10.31 -3.58 5.46
N SER A 156 9.31 -3.23 6.27
CA SER A 156 8.39 -4.15 6.92
C SER A 156 7.50 -4.88 5.92
N PHE A 157 7.38 -4.35 4.71
CA PHE A 157 6.58 -4.89 3.61
C PHE A 157 7.44 -5.53 2.51
N GLY A 158 8.76 -5.66 2.70
CA GLY A 158 9.65 -6.34 1.77
C GLY A 158 9.70 -5.68 0.38
N VAL A 159 9.64 -4.34 0.37
CA VAL A 159 9.71 -3.47 -0.83
C VAL A 159 11.11 -2.91 -1.03
N VAL A 160 11.82 -2.62 0.06
CA VAL A 160 13.23 -2.22 0.05
C VAL A 160 13.89 -2.82 1.29
N GLU A 161 15.09 -3.39 1.13
CA GLU A 161 15.94 -3.79 2.24
C GLU A 161 16.85 -2.61 2.61
N PHE A 162 16.71 -2.09 3.82
CA PHE A 162 17.63 -1.06 4.34
C PHE A 162 18.81 -1.72 5.05
N ASP A 163 19.99 -1.14 4.91
CA ASP A 163 21.15 -1.53 5.72
C ASP A 163 20.86 -1.20 7.20
N PRO A 164 20.83 -2.19 8.12
CA PRO A 164 20.60 -1.95 9.54
C PRO A 164 21.60 -1.01 10.20
N ARG A 165 22.77 -0.81 9.57
CA ARG A 165 23.84 0.06 10.07
C ARG A 165 23.66 1.52 9.66
N VAL A 166 22.82 1.80 8.66
CA VAL A 166 22.60 3.14 8.14
C VAL A 166 21.26 3.66 8.69
N PRO A 167 21.26 4.70 9.54
CA PRO A 167 20.01 5.25 10.04
C PRO A 167 19.20 5.85 8.88
N VAL A 168 17.96 5.41 8.73
CA VAL A 168 17.06 5.93 7.70
C VAL A 168 16.59 7.33 8.10
N SER A 169 16.73 8.29 7.17
CA SER A 169 16.37 9.69 7.41
C SER A 169 14.88 9.86 7.76
N VAL A 170 14.58 10.62 8.81
CA VAL A 170 13.20 11.01 9.19
C VAL A 170 12.50 11.73 8.03
N THR A 171 13.26 12.50 7.24
CA THR A 171 12.75 13.22 6.05
C THR A 171 12.25 12.24 4.98
N LEU A 172 12.90 11.08 4.81
CA LEU A 172 12.43 10.05 3.87
C LEU A 172 11.05 9.53 4.27
N TRP A 173 10.89 9.13 5.53
CA TRP A 173 9.62 8.64 6.05
C TRP A 173 8.52 9.68 5.94
N ARG A 174 8.83 10.95 6.23
CA ARG A 174 7.89 12.05 6.05
C ARG A 174 7.49 12.22 4.58
N ASN A 175 8.44 12.20 3.65
CA ASN A 175 8.19 12.32 2.22
C ASN A 175 7.31 11.16 1.69
N LEU A 176 7.64 9.92 2.05
CA LEU A 176 6.85 8.73 1.71
C LEU A 176 5.43 8.82 2.30
N GLY A 177 5.30 9.23 3.56
CA GLY A 177 4.01 9.47 4.21
C GLY A 177 3.17 10.52 3.48
N THR A 178 3.76 11.63 3.06
CA THR A 178 3.07 12.69 2.30
C THR A 178 2.60 12.20 0.93
N ILE A 179 3.43 11.44 0.21
CA ILE A 179 3.07 10.82 -1.08
C ILE A 179 1.91 9.83 -0.87
N ALA A 180 2.04 8.94 0.12
CA ALA A 180 1.03 7.94 0.47
C ALA A 180 -0.32 8.60 0.82
N ASN A 181 -0.31 9.67 1.62
CA ASN A 181 -1.51 10.42 1.99
C ASN A 181 -2.20 11.06 0.78
N LEU A 182 -1.44 11.64 -0.15
CA LEU A 182 -2.01 12.22 -1.37
C LEU A 182 -2.67 11.14 -2.25
N LEU A 183 -1.99 10.00 -2.41
CA LEU A 183 -2.51 8.86 -3.17
C LEU A 183 -3.72 8.22 -2.49
N GLN A 184 -3.75 8.16 -1.15
CA GLN A 184 -4.92 7.73 -0.40
C GLN A 184 -6.12 8.65 -0.63
N PHE A 185 -5.89 9.96 -0.59
CA PHE A 185 -6.93 10.96 -0.88
C PHE A 185 -7.44 10.85 -2.32
N ALA A 186 -6.58 10.45 -3.26
CA ALA A 186 -6.98 10.13 -4.63
C ALA A 186 -7.80 8.84 -4.73
N ALA A 187 -7.43 7.78 -4.00
CA ALA A 187 -8.12 6.50 -4.01
C ALA A 187 -9.51 6.58 -3.35
N THR A 188 -9.61 7.36 -2.27
CA THR A 188 -10.86 7.59 -1.54
C THR A 188 -10.98 9.06 -1.15
N PRO A 189 -12.04 9.77 -1.57
CA PRO A 189 -12.25 11.18 -1.22
C PRO A 189 -12.67 11.41 0.25
N PHE A 190 -12.47 10.43 1.14
CA PHE A 190 -12.69 10.58 2.57
C PHE A 190 -11.43 11.20 3.21
N GLY A 191 -11.37 12.53 3.26
CA GLY A 191 -10.23 13.23 3.86
C GLY A 191 -10.54 14.66 4.26
N LYS A 192 -9.80 15.16 5.26
CA LYS A 192 -9.87 16.54 5.74
C LYS A 192 -9.60 17.49 4.59
N LYS A 193 -10.52 18.42 4.34
CA LYS A 193 -10.36 19.48 3.34
C LYS A 193 -9.48 20.56 3.93
N PHE A 194 -8.24 20.69 3.46
CA PHE A 194 -7.43 21.87 3.75
C PHE A 194 -7.69 22.92 2.65
N PRO A 195 -8.13 24.15 3.00
CA PRO A 195 -8.51 25.17 2.01
C PRO A 195 -7.35 25.59 1.10
N TYR A 196 -6.13 25.69 1.62
CA TYR A 196 -4.91 26.00 0.83
C TYR A 196 -4.43 24.82 -0.04
N LEU A 197 -5.04 23.64 0.08
CA LEU A 197 -4.69 22.44 -0.69
C LEU A 197 -5.67 22.18 -1.85
N ALA A 198 -6.47 23.18 -2.27
CA ALA A 198 -7.34 23.06 -3.44
C ALA A 198 -6.61 22.47 -4.67
N ARG A 199 -5.37 22.90 -4.88
CA ARG A 199 -4.47 22.38 -5.93
C ARG A 199 -4.14 20.88 -5.75
N LEU A 200 -3.87 20.43 -4.53
CA LEU A 200 -3.68 19.00 -4.24
C LEU A 200 -4.98 18.22 -4.40
N THR A 201 -6.13 18.79 -4.03
CA THR A 201 -7.41 18.10 -4.23
C THR A 201 -7.74 17.90 -5.70
N ALA A 202 -7.42 18.89 -6.54
CA ALA A 202 -7.53 18.77 -8.00
C ALA A 202 -6.57 17.70 -8.54
N LEU A 203 -5.34 17.66 -8.03
CA LEU A 203 -4.34 16.67 -8.40
C LEU A 203 -4.74 15.25 -7.99
N ALA A 204 -5.26 15.07 -6.78
CA ALA A 204 -5.80 13.80 -6.31
C ALA A 204 -7.02 13.32 -7.12
N LYS A 205 -7.94 14.23 -7.49
CA LYS A 205 -9.03 13.93 -8.42
C LYS A 205 -8.52 13.51 -9.81
N SER A 206 -7.37 14.00 -10.25
CA SER A 206 -6.77 13.56 -11.51
C SER A 206 -6.31 12.09 -11.43
N PHE A 207 -5.80 11.67 -10.28
CA PHE A 207 -5.31 10.31 -10.04
C PHE A 207 -6.43 9.30 -9.73
N SER A 208 -7.54 9.74 -9.12
CA SER A 208 -8.68 8.87 -8.83
C SER A 208 -9.23 8.18 -10.08
N ARG A 209 -9.25 8.89 -11.22
CA ARG A 209 -9.67 8.34 -12.53
C ARG A 209 -8.73 7.23 -13.01
N ALA A 210 -7.42 7.42 -12.86
CA ALA A 210 -6.42 6.43 -13.25
C ALA A 210 -6.54 5.16 -12.40
N ILE A 211 -6.64 5.32 -11.07
CA ILE A 211 -6.78 4.21 -10.12
C ILE A 211 -8.10 3.46 -10.35
N SER A 212 -9.21 4.17 -10.59
CA SER A 212 -10.52 3.55 -10.88
C SER A 212 -10.49 2.70 -12.15
N LYS A 213 -9.76 3.13 -13.19
CA LYS A 213 -9.59 2.36 -14.43
C LYS A 213 -8.81 1.06 -14.20
N VAL A 214 -7.76 1.12 -13.37
CA VAL A 214 -6.97 -0.06 -12.98
C VAL A 214 -7.84 -1.04 -12.22
N LEU A 215 -8.56 -0.55 -11.22
CA LEU A 215 -9.48 -1.37 -10.43
C LEU A 215 -10.50 -2.04 -11.33
N GLY A 216 -11.18 -1.31 -12.22
CA GLY A 216 -12.10 -1.90 -13.20
C GLY A 216 -11.47 -3.04 -14.02
N SER A 217 -10.22 -2.86 -14.47
CA SER A 217 -9.50 -3.86 -15.27
C SER A 217 -9.01 -5.08 -14.46
N VAL A 218 -8.64 -4.92 -13.19
CA VAL A 218 -8.15 -6.02 -12.33
C VAL A 218 -9.21 -7.12 -12.16
N HIS A 219 -10.50 -6.77 -12.22
CA HIS A 219 -11.60 -7.72 -12.10
C HIS A 219 -11.83 -8.58 -13.37
N GLY A 220 -11.20 -8.24 -14.50
CA GLY A 220 -11.36 -8.93 -15.80
C GLY A 220 -10.60 -10.25 -15.96
N THR A 221 -9.99 -10.78 -14.89
CA THR A 221 -9.25 -12.05 -14.97
C THR A 221 -10.11 -13.23 -15.45
N GLN A 222 -9.71 -13.84 -16.57
CA GLN A 222 -10.35 -15.00 -17.22
C GLN A 222 -10.36 -16.28 -16.35
N ALA A 223 -9.67 -16.28 -15.21
CA ALA A 223 -9.51 -17.45 -14.33
C ALA A 223 -10.79 -17.89 -13.60
N GLY A 224 -11.88 -17.09 -13.64
CA GLY A 224 -13.20 -17.54 -13.15
C GLY A 224 -13.75 -18.75 -13.91
N ARG A 225 -13.18 -19.08 -15.08
CA ARG A 225 -13.49 -20.31 -15.81
C ARG A 225 -12.72 -21.53 -15.30
N CYS A 226 -11.50 -21.36 -14.77
CA CYS A 226 -10.62 -22.47 -14.39
C CYS A 226 -10.94 -23.05 -12.99
N ILE A 227 -11.51 -22.26 -12.07
CA ILE A 227 -11.99 -22.78 -10.77
C ILE A 227 -13.38 -23.41 -10.88
N ARG A 228 -14.13 -23.09 -11.96
CA ARG A 228 -15.47 -23.66 -12.19
C ARG A 228 -15.43 -25.09 -12.76
N THR A 229 -14.28 -25.54 -13.25
CA THR A 229 -14.04 -26.96 -13.55
C THR A 229 -13.86 -27.72 -12.25
N ARG A 230 -14.97 -28.25 -11.72
CA ARG A 230 -15.05 -29.22 -10.59
C ARG A 230 -14.19 -30.49 -10.79
N HIS A 231 -13.48 -30.63 -11.91
CA HIS A 231 -12.69 -31.82 -12.24
C HIS A 231 -11.25 -31.82 -11.67
N LEU A 232 -10.68 -30.67 -11.29
CA LEU A 232 -9.28 -30.61 -10.80
C LEU A 232 -9.13 -30.89 -9.29
N PHE A 233 -10.20 -30.73 -8.50
CA PHE A 233 -10.16 -31.00 -7.05
C PHE A 233 -10.56 -32.42 -6.67
N ARG A 234 -11.05 -33.25 -7.61
CA ARG A 234 -11.45 -34.63 -7.32
C ARG A 234 -10.27 -35.61 -7.27
N SER A 235 -9.10 -35.23 -7.80
CA SER A 235 -7.91 -36.09 -7.80
C SER A 235 -7.07 -36.04 -6.52
N HIS A 236 -7.34 -35.07 -5.63
CA HIS A 236 -6.65 -34.94 -4.33
C HIS A 236 -7.56 -35.25 -3.13
N ALA A 237 -8.80 -35.69 -3.40
CA ALA A 237 -9.80 -36.09 -2.39
C ALA A 237 -10.35 -37.48 -2.71
N ALA A 238 -9.48 -38.39 -3.18
CA ALA A 238 -9.74 -39.82 -3.09
C ALA A 238 -9.20 -40.29 -1.73
N ASP A 239 -10.11 -40.64 -0.83
CA ASP A 239 -9.82 -41.28 0.44
C ASP A 239 -8.88 -42.48 0.28
N PRO A 240 -7.92 -42.70 1.20
CA PRO A 240 -7.29 -43.99 1.38
C PRO A 240 -8.21 -44.82 2.31
N ALA A 241 -9.29 -45.36 1.77
CA ALA A 241 -9.99 -46.47 2.40
C ALA A 241 -9.84 -47.69 1.48
N ASP A 242 -8.98 -48.62 1.90
CA ASP A 242 -9.14 -50.08 1.78
C ASP A 242 -7.77 -50.77 1.92
N GLY A 243 -7.20 -50.66 3.12
CA GLY A 243 -6.13 -51.52 3.61
C GLY A 243 -6.75 -52.72 4.32
N ASN A 244 -7.11 -53.72 3.52
CA ASN A 244 -7.44 -55.11 3.85
C ASN A 244 -6.83 -55.59 5.20
N PHE A 245 -7.63 -55.66 6.27
CA PHE A 245 -7.27 -56.33 7.51
C PHE A 245 -8.18 -57.55 7.68
N ASP A 246 -7.70 -58.69 7.19
CA ASP A 246 -8.30 -59.97 7.48
C ASP A 246 -7.20 -61.02 7.62
N ARG A 247 -7.07 -61.58 8.84
CA ARG A 247 -6.79 -62.99 9.15
C ARG A 247 -6.50 -63.20 10.65
N SER A 248 -7.50 -63.72 11.33
CA SER A 248 -7.44 -64.95 12.14
C SER A 248 -6.08 -65.46 12.64
N GLY A 249 -5.98 -65.68 13.95
CA GLY A 249 -4.86 -66.43 14.54
C GLY A 249 -4.90 -66.49 16.07
N THR A 250 -5.82 -67.26 16.62
CA THR A 250 -5.83 -67.67 18.03
C THR A 250 -4.71 -68.68 18.34
N ALA A 251 -4.19 -68.59 19.58
CA ALA A 251 -3.57 -69.62 20.42
C ALA A 251 -2.04 -69.91 20.28
N ARG A 252 -1.25 -69.64 21.33
CA ARG A 252 -0.88 -70.61 22.41
C ARG A 252 0.31 -70.12 23.27
N HIS A 253 0.21 -70.45 24.56
CA HIS A 253 1.23 -70.46 25.62
C HIS A 253 2.55 -71.17 25.26
N SER A 254 3.68 -70.69 25.79
CA SER A 254 4.71 -71.47 26.54
C SER A 254 5.78 -70.50 27.11
N SER A 255 5.77 -70.22 28.42
CA SER A 255 6.66 -70.80 29.46
C SER A 255 8.11 -70.30 29.42
N ALA A 256 8.47 -69.45 30.39
CA ALA A 256 9.83 -69.09 30.76
C ALA A 256 10.16 -69.68 32.16
N HIS A 257 11.12 -70.60 32.18
CA HIS A 257 11.92 -71.19 33.26
C HIS A 257 13.13 -71.79 32.48
N ASP A 258 14.42 -71.73 32.81
CA ASP A 258 15.21 -71.32 33.97
C ASP A 258 16.68 -71.16 33.50
N GLY A 259 17.49 -70.46 34.29
CA GLY A 259 18.94 -70.75 34.44
C GLY A 259 19.89 -69.64 33.99
N VAL A 260 20.36 -68.79 34.90
CA VAL A 260 21.53 -68.94 35.79
C VAL A 260 21.59 -67.71 36.69
#